data_AF-A0A9E1MS91-F1
#
_entry.id   AF-A0A9E1MS91-F1
#
_cell.length_a   1.000
_cell.length_b   1.000
_cell.length_c   1.000
_cell.angle_alpha   90.00
_cell.angle_beta   90.00
_cell.angle_gamma   90.00
#
_symmetry.space_group_name_H-M   'P 1'
#
loop_
_entity.id
_entity.type
_entity.pdbx_description
1 polymer ?
#
loop_
_entity_poly.entity_id
_entity_poly.type
_entity_poly.pdbx_seq_one_letter_code
_entity_poly.pdbx_strand_id
1 'polypeptide(L)'
;MVRKKCTALPFENELADEYAATRQTVRNAIDTLANEGLLRRVAGKGVFVPGSHIERDPEVLKGFTQTMPDRNAMPSIKVLKKMIRPAGAKYVMMFGIHPQDEIFYIKRMCYGHMYPEAPGNHE
;
A
#
# COMPACT_ATOMS: atom_id res chain seq x y z
N MET A 1 18.04 0.85 16.71
CA MET A 1 17.13 -0.31 16.52
C MET A 1 16.01 0.10 15.56
N VAL A 2 16.18 -0.13 14.26
CA VAL A 2 15.21 0.30 13.22
C VAL A 2 14.14 -0.79 13.08
N ARG A 3 12.91 -0.56 13.54
CA ARG A 3 11.82 -1.54 13.41
C ARG A 3 11.33 -1.61 11.95
N LYS A 4 11.08 -2.84 11.47
CA LYS A 4 10.53 -3.10 10.12
C LYS A 4 9.17 -2.42 9.93
N LYS A 5 8.92 -1.91 8.72
CA LYS A 5 7.60 -1.38 8.31
C LYS A 5 6.51 -2.45 8.53
N CYS A 6 5.30 -2.03 8.91
CA CYS A 6 4.15 -2.90 9.24
C CYS A 6 4.29 -3.76 10.51
N THR A 7 5.16 -3.39 11.46
CA THR A 7 5.25 -4.08 12.76
C THR A 7 4.32 -3.44 13.79
N ALA A 8 3.65 -4.26 14.61
CA ALA A 8 2.92 -3.81 15.78
C ALA A 8 3.90 -3.28 16.85
N LEU A 9 3.55 -2.19 17.51
CA LEU A 9 4.25 -1.78 18.70
C LEU A 9 3.92 -2.73 19.86
N PRO A 10 4.89 -2.98 20.77
CA PRO A 10 4.65 -3.60 22.07
C PRO A 10 3.58 -2.83 22.85
N PHE A 11 3.04 -3.45 23.89
CA PHE A 11 2.05 -2.79 24.73
C PHE A 11 2.64 -1.57 25.45
N GLU A 12 1.80 -0.57 25.76
CA GLU A 12 2.24 0.64 26.47
C GLU A 12 2.99 0.34 27.77
N ASN A 13 2.61 -0.74 28.47
CA ASN A 13 3.26 -1.16 29.71
C ASN A 13 4.67 -1.73 29.46
N GLU A 14 4.85 -2.55 28.41
CA GLU A 14 6.16 -3.11 28.05
C GLU A 14 7.12 -1.98 27.65
N LEU A 15 6.62 -0.96 26.94
CA LEU A 15 7.40 0.23 26.61
C LEU A 15 7.68 1.09 27.85
N ALA A 16 6.75 1.18 28.80
CA ALA A 16 6.99 1.89 30.05
C ALA A 16 8.13 1.24 30.85
N ASP A 17 8.13 -0.09 30.92
CA ASP A 17 9.16 -0.87 31.59
C ASP A 17 10.51 -0.80 30.85
N GLU A 18 10.52 -0.94 29.52
CA GLU A 18 11.75 -0.88 28.69
C GLU A 18 12.45 0.47 28.78
N TYR A 19 11.69 1.57 28.76
CA TYR A 19 12.22 2.93 28.74
C TYR A 19 12.25 3.59 30.12
N ALA A 20 11.95 2.85 31.19
CA ALA A 20 11.83 3.36 32.56
C ALA A 20 10.99 4.66 32.64
N ALA A 21 9.89 4.69 31.88
CA ALA A 21 9.02 5.86 31.71
C ALA A 21 7.63 5.57 32.28
N THR A 22 6.87 6.61 32.61
CA THR A 22 5.47 6.39 33.02
C THR A 22 4.63 5.97 31.81
N ARG A 23 3.61 5.14 32.04
CA ARG A 23 2.63 4.78 31.00
C ARG A 23 2.03 6.01 30.31
N GLN A 24 1.82 7.09 31.05
CA GLN A 24 1.29 8.34 30.51
C GLN A 24 2.27 8.99 29.53
N THR A 25 3.57 8.98 29.85
CA THR A 25 4.64 9.48 28.97
C THR A 25 4.70 8.69 27.66
N VAL A 26 4.65 7.36 27.75
CA VAL A 26 4.65 6.47 26.57
C VAL A 26 3.40 6.73 25.70
N ARG A 27 2.23 6.85 26.32
CA ARG A 27 0.99 7.15 25.61
C ARG A 27 1.07 8.47 24.86
N ASN A 28 1.53 9.53 25.52
CA ASN A 28 1.68 10.85 24.90
C ASN A 28 2.67 10.81 23.72
N ALA A 29 3.77 10.06 23.83
CA ALA A 29 4.72 9.89 22.73
C ALA A 29 4.09 9.13 21.55
N ILE A 30 3.35 8.06 21.82
CA ILE A 30 2.61 7.31 20.78
C ILE A 30 1.57 8.20 20.11
N ASP A 31 0.84 9.02 20.88
CA ASP A 31 -0.16 9.95 20.33
C ASP A 31 0.48 11.02 19.46
N THR A 32 1.63 11.55 19.87
CA THR A 32 2.40 12.51 19.07
C THR A 32 2.81 11.89 17.72
N LEU A 33 3.41 10.70 17.75
CA LEU A 33 3.82 9.99 16.55
C LEU A 33 2.64 9.55 15.67
N ALA A 34 1.48 9.26 16.27
CA ALA A 34 0.26 8.94 15.52
C ALA A 34 -0.32 10.19 14.84
N ASN A 35 -0.28 11.34 15.51
CA ASN A 35 -0.71 12.61 14.94
C ASN A 35 0.21 13.07 13.79
N GLU A 36 1.50 12.76 13.87
CA GLU A 36 2.48 12.99 12.80
C GLU A 36 2.37 11.97 11.65
N GLY A 37 1.47 10.99 11.74
CA GLY A 37 1.28 9.96 10.72
C GLY A 37 2.38 8.89 10.68
N LEU A 38 3.32 8.92 11.63
CA LEU A 38 4.39 7.92 11.78
C LEU A 38 3.90 6.63 12.44
N LEU A 39 2.73 6.67 13.10
CA LEU A 39 2.05 5.52 13.67
C LEU A 39 0.56 5.51 13.31
N ARG A 40 -0.05 4.33 13.28
CA ARG A 40 -1.49 4.16 13.09
C ARG A 40 -2.10 3.34 14.22
N ARG A 41 -3.07 3.92 14.93
CA ARG A 41 -3.92 3.20 15.89
C ARG A 41 -4.98 2.41 15.15
N VAL A 42 -5.13 1.13 15.49
CA VAL A 42 -6.21 0.26 15.02
C VAL A 42 -6.98 -0.23 16.24
N ALA A 43 -8.25 0.18 16.35
CA ALA A 43 -9.10 -0.18 17.49
C ALA A 43 -9.13 -1.70 17.68
N GLY A 44 -8.85 -2.15 18.91
CA GLY A 44 -8.80 -3.57 19.28
C GLY A 44 -7.58 -4.36 18.76
N LYS A 45 -6.67 -3.74 17.98
CA LYS A 45 -5.49 -4.44 17.42
C LYS A 45 -4.14 -3.82 17.83
N GLY A 46 -4.15 -2.61 18.40
CA GLY A 46 -2.94 -1.94 18.87
C GLY A 46 -2.46 -0.84 17.91
N VAL A 47 -1.17 -0.51 18.01
CA VAL A 47 -0.54 0.59 17.27
C VAL A 47 0.50 0.04 16.30
N PHE A 48 0.53 0.53 15.08
CA PHE A 48 1.35 -0.03 14.00
C PHE A 48 2.19 1.04 13.32
N VAL A 49 3.38 0.66 12.87
CA VAL A 49 4.17 1.49 11.94
C VAL A 49 3.52 1.37 10.55
N PRO A 50 2.93 2.45 9.98
CA PRO A 50 2.33 2.41 8.67
C PRO A 50 3.38 2.00 7.63
N GLY A 51 2.99 1.13 6.71
CA GLY A 51 3.80 0.87 5.52
C GLY A 51 3.92 2.15 4.67
N SER A 52 4.98 2.25 3.87
CA SER A 52 5.15 3.40 2.96
C SER A 52 3.89 3.59 2.13
N HIS A 53 3.27 4.76 2.26
CA HIS A 53 2.13 5.14 1.45
C HIS A 53 2.59 5.14 -0.01
N ILE A 54 1.86 4.42 -0.87
CA ILE A 54 2.16 4.39 -2.30
C ILE A 54 1.59 5.67 -2.89
N GLU A 55 2.36 6.75 -2.81
CA GLU A 55 2.02 7.99 -3.50
C GLU A 55 2.08 7.74 -5.01
N ARG A 56 0.94 7.99 -5.66
CA ARG A 56 0.82 7.99 -7.11
C ARG A 56 0.86 9.43 -7.57
N ASP A 57 1.90 9.76 -8.31
CA ASP A 57 1.91 10.95 -9.13
C ASP A 57 0.82 10.81 -10.20
N PRO A 58 -0.24 11.64 -10.19
CA PRO A 58 -1.32 11.58 -11.16
C PRO A 58 -0.92 12.10 -12.55
N GLU A 59 0.19 12.84 -12.68
CA GLU A 59 0.66 13.40 -13.96
C GLU A 59 1.47 12.38 -14.78
N VAL A 60 2.02 11.36 -14.13
CA VAL A 60 2.83 10.33 -14.78
C VAL A 60 1.96 9.17 -15.24
N LEU A 61 1.71 9.10 -16.56
CA LEU A 61 0.92 8.05 -17.22
C LEU A 61 1.72 6.73 -17.36
N LYS A 62 2.24 6.22 -16.24
CA LYS A 62 2.94 4.92 -16.17
C LYS A 62 1.98 3.84 -15.68
N GLY A 63 2.02 2.67 -16.32
CA GLY A 63 1.25 1.50 -15.90
C GLY A 63 1.68 0.98 -14.52
N PHE A 64 0.84 0.16 -13.86
CA PHE A 64 1.15 -0.40 -12.53
C PHE A 64 2.56 -1.01 -12.46
N THR A 65 2.91 -1.86 -13.43
CA THR A 65 4.23 -2.53 -13.48
C THR A 65 5.40 -1.54 -13.62
N GLN A 66 5.18 -0.41 -14.29
CA GLN A 66 6.22 0.61 -14.52
C GLN A 66 6.43 1.52 -13.31
N THR A 67 5.41 1.73 -12.47
CA THR A 67 5.53 2.61 -11.28
C THR A 67 6.05 1.90 -10.03
N MET A 68 6.23 0.58 -10.06
CA MET A 68 6.65 -0.19 -8.87
C MET A 68 8.19 -0.19 -8.67
N PRO A 69 9.02 -0.30 -9.72
CA PRO A 69 10.48 -0.15 -9.58
C PRO A 69 10.89 1.20 -9.00
N ASP A 70 10.29 2.29 -9.48
CA ASP A 70 10.49 3.67 -8.96
C ASP A 70 10.19 3.77 -7.45
N ARG A 71 9.49 2.79 -6.88
CA ARG A 71 9.06 2.73 -5.47
C ARG A 71 9.77 1.63 -4.67
N ASN A 72 10.88 1.09 -5.17
CA ASN A 72 11.57 -0.05 -4.56
C ASN A 72 10.62 -1.22 -4.27
N ALA A 73 9.64 -1.45 -5.15
CA ALA A 73 8.73 -2.58 -5.06
C ALA A 73 8.79 -3.40 -6.35
N MET A 74 8.83 -4.72 -6.21
CA MET A 74 8.67 -5.65 -7.32
C MET A 74 7.17 -5.82 -7.60
N PRO A 75 6.69 -5.45 -8.80
CA PRO A 75 5.30 -5.70 -9.18
C PRO A 75 5.09 -7.20 -9.39
N SER A 76 4.00 -7.75 -8.85
CA SER A 76 3.51 -9.07 -9.20
C SER A 76 2.04 -8.96 -9.60
N ILE A 77 1.63 -9.68 -10.64
CA ILE A 77 0.27 -9.59 -11.20
C ILE A 77 -0.33 -10.98 -11.27
N LYS A 78 -1.50 -11.14 -10.65
CA LYS A 78 -2.33 -12.33 -10.79
C LYS A 78 -3.57 -11.99 -11.62
N VAL A 79 -3.71 -12.61 -12.78
CA VAL A 79 -4.93 -12.47 -13.60
C VAL A 79 -6.05 -13.25 -12.93
N LEU A 80 -7.14 -12.58 -12.60
CA LEU A 80 -8.33 -13.18 -11.96
C LEU A 80 -9.38 -13.58 -13.00
N LYS A 81 -9.51 -12.80 -14.07
CA LYS A 81 -10.43 -13.11 -15.17
C LYS A 81 -9.90 -12.53 -16.47
N LYS A 82 -9.98 -13.30 -17.54
CA LYS A 82 -9.71 -12.87 -18.92
C LYS A 82 -10.78 -13.47 -19.81
N MET A 83 -11.55 -12.62 -20.49
CA MET A 83 -12.58 -13.08 -21.43
C MET A 83 -12.85 -12.00 -22.48
N ILE A 84 -13.45 -12.41 -23.59
CA ILE A 84 -14.13 -11.50 -24.53
C ILE A 84 -15.61 -11.46 -24.11
N ARG A 85 -16.21 -10.29 -24.13
CA ARG A 85 -17.66 -10.12 -23.87
C ARG A 85 -18.20 -8.90 -24.60
N PRO A 86 -19.53 -8.80 -24.79
CA PRO A 86 -20.16 -7.57 -25.26
C PRO A 86 -19.85 -6.38 -24.34
N ALA A 87 -19.70 -5.19 -24.91
CA ALA A 87 -19.39 -3.95 -24.20
C ALA A 87 -20.40 -3.64 -23.10
N GLY A 88 -21.68 -3.62 -23.45
CA GLY A 88 -22.77 -3.13 -22.59
C GLY A 88 -22.72 -1.62 -22.34
N ALA A 89 -23.77 -1.07 -21.72
CA ALA A 89 -24.05 0.38 -21.67
C ALA A 89 -22.90 1.24 -21.11
N LYS A 90 -22.18 0.76 -20.08
CA LYS A 90 -21.10 1.52 -19.44
C LYS A 90 -19.98 1.86 -20.44
N TYR A 91 -19.60 0.91 -21.29
CA TYR A 91 -18.44 1.05 -22.17
C TYR A 91 -18.81 1.71 -23.51
N VAL A 92 -20.10 1.69 -23.88
CA VAL A 92 -20.65 2.51 -24.98
C VAL A 92 -20.37 3.99 -24.72
N MET A 93 -20.71 4.50 -23.55
CA MET A 93 -20.50 5.91 -23.20
C MET A 93 -19.01 6.29 -23.10
N MET A 94 -18.15 5.37 -22.64
CA MET A 94 -16.72 5.63 -22.48
C MET A 94 -15.92 5.58 -23.79
N PHE A 95 -16.27 4.66 -24.69
CA PHE A 95 -15.47 4.39 -25.89
C PHE A 95 -16.18 4.74 -27.20
N GLY A 96 -17.47 5.09 -27.18
CA GLY A 96 -18.24 5.41 -28.38
C GLY A 96 -18.52 4.19 -29.27
N ILE A 97 -18.53 2.99 -28.70
CA ILE A 97 -18.75 1.71 -29.40
C ILE A 97 -20.20 1.23 -29.25
N HIS A 98 -20.64 0.27 -30.06
CA HIS A 98 -21.97 -0.31 -29.97
C HIS A 98 -22.07 -1.29 -28.77
N PRO A 99 -23.22 -1.41 -28.08
CA PRO A 99 -23.36 -2.27 -26.89
C PRO A 99 -23.04 -3.75 -27.12
N GLN A 100 -23.18 -4.22 -28.36
CA GLN A 100 -22.88 -5.60 -28.76
C GLN A 100 -21.45 -5.80 -29.26
N ASP A 101 -20.68 -4.72 -29.40
CA ASP A 101 -19.28 -4.83 -29.82
C ASP A 101 -18.49 -5.59 -28.75
N GLU A 102 -17.59 -6.43 -29.23
CA GLU A 102 -16.77 -7.26 -28.36
C GLU A 102 -15.64 -6.45 -27.73
N ILE A 103 -15.46 -6.61 -26.42
CA ILE A 103 -14.37 -6.02 -25.66
C ILE A 103 -13.56 -7.09 -24.93
N PHE A 104 -12.25 -6.86 -24.82
CA PHE A 104 -11.39 -7.64 -23.94
C PHE A 104 -11.61 -7.19 -22.48
N TYR A 105 -12.11 -8.11 -21.65
CA TYR A 105 -12.24 -7.90 -20.22
C TYR A 105 -11.14 -8.64 -19.46
N ILE A 106 -10.26 -7.87 -18.81
CA ILE A 106 -9.15 -8.39 -18.02
C ILE A 106 -9.26 -7.83 -16.59
N LYS A 107 -9.56 -8.70 -15.62
CA LYS A 107 -9.51 -8.39 -14.18
C LYS A 107 -8.24 -8.97 -13.61
N ARG A 108 -7.43 -8.14 -12.95
CA ARG A 108 -6.15 -8.53 -12.34
C ARG A 108 -6.06 -8.03 -10.92
N MET A 109 -5.35 -8.77 -10.09
CA MET A 109 -4.88 -8.33 -8.79
C MET A 109 -3.40 -8.03 -8.91
N CYS A 110 -3.02 -6.82 -8.53
CA CYS A 110 -1.66 -6.33 -8.65
C CYS A 110 -1.07 -6.14 -7.24
N TYR A 111 0.06 -6.78 -6.98
CA TYR A 111 0.80 -6.75 -5.73
C TYR A 111 2.07 -5.92 -5.91
N GLY A 112 2.47 -5.21 -4.86
CA GLY A 112 3.79 -4.59 -4.76
C GLY A 112 4.53 -5.22 -3.60
N HIS A 113 5.55 -6.04 -3.88
CA HIS A 113 6.42 -6.59 -2.85
C HIS A 113 7.61 -5.65 -2.68
N MET A 114 7.80 -5.05 -1.50
CA MET A 114 8.98 -4.23 -1.26
C MET A 114 10.24 -5.08 -1.38
N TYR A 115 11.25 -4.57 -2.10
CA TYR A 115 12.55 -5.22 -2.10
C TYR A 115 13.14 -5.17 -0.67
N PRO A 116 13.79 -6.24 -0.19
CA PRO A 116 14.54 -6.21 1.06
C PRO A 116 15.70 -5.21 1.00
N GLU A 117 16.30 -5.03 -0.18
CA GLU A 117 17.33 -4.04 -0.50
C GLU A 117 17.01 -3.50 -1.91
N ALA A 118 17.04 -2.18 -2.10
CA ALA A 118 16.78 -1.57 -3.41
C ALA A 118 17.72 -2.21 -4.45
N PRO A 119 17.24 -2.66 -5.62
CA PRO A 119 18.13 -3.20 -6.65
C PRO A 119 19.15 -2.12 -6.99
N GLY A 120 20.40 -2.37 -6.64
CA GLY A 120 21.50 -1.45 -6.93
C GLY A 120 21.54 -1.18 -8.43
N ASN A 121 21.64 0.10 -8.79
CA ASN A 121 21.97 0.51 -10.15
C ASN A 121 23.38 0.00 -10.43
N HIS A 122 23.49 -1.21 -10.96
CA HIS A 122 24.70 -1.67 -11.62
C HIS A 122 24.64 -1.11 -13.05
N GLU A 123 25.27 0.05 -13.22
CA GLU A 123 25.85 0.46 -14.51
C GLU A 123 26.95 -0.53 -14.93
#